data_AF-A0A353BZJ2-F1
#
_entry.id   AF-A0A353BZJ2-F1
#
_cell.length_a   1.000
_cell.length_b   1.000
_cell.length_c   1.000
_cell.angle_alpha   90.00
_cell.angle_beta   90.00
_cell.angle_gamma   90.00
#
_symmetry.space_group_name_H-M   'P 1'
#
loop_
_entity.id
_entity.type
_entity.pdbx_description
1 polymer ?
#
loop_
_entity_poly.entity_id
_entity_poly.type
_entity_poly.pdbx_seq_one_letter_code
_entity_poly.pdbx_strand_id
1 'polypeptide(L)' 'EKTMQEKLSAELFDASQNVGASIKKREDMHKMAEANRAFAHYRW' A
#
# COMPACT_ATOMS: atom_id res chain seq x y z
N GLU A 1 -4.26 2.36 -23.80
CA GLU A 1 -3.68 2.95 -22.58
C GLU A 1 -2.44 3.75 -22.95
N LYS A 2 -2.58 4.99 -23.44
CA LYS A 2 -1.53 5.62 -24.25
C LYS A 2 -0.77 6.77 -23.58
N THR A 3 -1.05 7.16 -22.34
CA THR A 3 -0.23 8.17 -21.64
C THR A 3 -0.08 7.93 -20.14
N MET A 4 1.06 8.38 -19.58
CA MET A 4 1.32 8.34 -18.13
C MET A 4 0.30 9.17 -17.33
N GLN A 5 -0.28 10.21 -17.94
CA GLN A 5 -1.32 11.03 -17.34
C GLN A 5 -2.59 10.22 -17.02
N GLU A 6 -3.06 9.40 -17.96
CA GLU A 6 -4.25 8.56 -17.74
C GLU A 6 -4.03 7.54 -16.62
N LYS A 7 -2.82 6.95 -16.55
CA LYS A 7 -2.44 6.01 -15.49
C LYS A 7 -2.41 6.70 -14.12
N LEU A 8 -1.83 7.90 -14.04
CA LEU A 8 -1.78 8.66 -12.80
C LEU A 8 -3.18 9.09 -12.33
N SER A 9 -4.05 9.53 -13.24
CA SER A 9 -5.42 9.88 -12.88
C SER A 9 -6.23 8.67 -12.40
N ALA A 10 -6.05 7.51 -13.03
CA ALA A 10 -6.69 6.28 -12.59
C ALA A 10 -6.20 5.87 -11.20
N GLU A 11 -4.89 5.95 -10.94
CA GLU A 11 -4.32 5.61 -9.64
C GLU A 11 -4.75 6.59 -8.52
N LEU A 12 -4.86 7.89 -8.81
CA LEU A 12 -5.43 8.87 -7.88
C LEU A 12 -6.91 8.61 -7.60
N PHE A 13 -7.69 8.26 -8.62
CA PHE A 13 -9.10 7.96 -8.48
C PHE A 13 -9.32 6.69 -7.65
N ASP A 14 -8.56 5.63 -7.92
CA ASP A 14 -8.59 4.39 -7.15
C ASP A 14 -8.21 4.66 -5.68
N ALA A 15 -7.12 5.41 -5.45
CA ALA A 15 -6.69 5.77 -4.10
C ALA A 15 -7.77 6.54 -3.32
N SER A 16 -8.55 7.40 -3.97
CA SER A 16 -9.66 8.13 -3.34
C SER A 16 -10.79 7.22 -2.89
N GLN A 17 -10.99 6.09 -3.57
CA GLN A 17 -11.97 5.06 -3.21
C GLN A 17 -11.44 4.07 -2.16
N ASN A 18 -10.26 4.33 -1.56
CA ASN A 18 -9.52 3.37 -0.73
C ASN A 18 -9.27 2.03 -1.44
N VAL A 19 -9.26 2.02 -2.77
CA VAL A 19 -8.98 0.85 -3.60
C VAL A 19 -7.63 1.08 -4.29
N GLY A 20 -6.94 0.00 -4.66
CA GLY A 20 -5.72 0.10 -5.47
C GLY A 20 -4.45 -0.38 -4.77
N ALA A 21 -3.39 -0.46 -5.57
CA ALA A 21 -2.13 -1.10 -5.18
C ALA A 21 -1.48 -0.43 -3.96
N SER A 22 -1.61 0.90 -3.85
CA SER A 22 -1.06 1.69 -2.75
C SER A 22 -1.72 1.39 -1.40
N ILE A 23 -3.04 1.19 -1.37
CA ILE A 23 -3.78 0.82 -0.15
C ILE A 23 -3.49 -0.62 0.25
N LYS A 24 -3.49 -1.54 -0.73
CA LYS A 24 -3.14 -2.94 -0.50
C LYS A 24 -1.74 -3.08 0.10
N LYS A 25 -0.75 -2.36 -0.44
CA LYS A 25 0.63 -2.36 0.07
C LYS A 25 0.71 -1.85 1.51
N ARG A 26 -0.09 -0.84 1.87
CA ARG A 26 -0.20 -0.36 3.26
C ARG A 26 -0.78 -1.45 4.16
N GLU A 27 -1.89 -2.08 3.79
CA GLU A 27 -2.50 -3.15 4.59
C GLU A 27 -1.58 -4.36 4.77
N ASP A 28 -0.90 -4.77 3.70
CA ASP A 28 0.05 -5.88 3.72
C ASP A 28 1.24 -5.57 4.66
N MET A 29 1.76 -4.33 4.63
CA MET A 29 2.78 -3.89 5.57
C MET A 29 2.28 -3.91 7.02
N HIS A 30 1.04 -3.47 7.28
CA HIS A 30 0.46 -3.48 8.62
C HIS A 30 0.29 -4.90 9.15
N LYS A 31 -0.25 -5.83 8.35
CA LYS A 31 -0.38 -7.25 8.72
C LYS A 31 0.99 -7.89 8.96
N MET A 32 1.97 -7.57 8.12
CA MET A 32 3.34 -8.07 8.27
C MET A 32 4.03 -7.49 9.52
N ALA A 33 3.74 -6.24 9.88
CA ALA A 33 4.23 -5.64 11.14
C ALA A 33 3.61 -6.29 12.37
N GLU A 34 2.32 -6.65 12.32
CA GLU A 34 1.67 -7.41 13.41
C GLU A 34 2.24 -8.83 13.53
N ALA A 35 2.47 -9.52 12.41
CA ALA A 35 3.10 -10.84 12.41
C ALA A 35 4.53 -10.81 12.97
N ASN A 36 5.28 -9.74 12.71
CA ASN A 36 6.64 -9.55 13.22
C ASN A 36 6.70 -8.88 14.59
N ARG A 37 5.56 -8.66 15.27
CA ARG A 37 5.52 -8.06 16.61
C ARG A 37 6.38 -8.85 17.62
N ALA A 38 6.43 -10.18 17.48
CA ALA A 38 7.27 -11.04 18.34
C ALA A 38 8.78 -10.75 18.20
N PHE A 39 9.22 -10.23 17.05
CA PHE A 39 10.62 -9.84 16.80
C PHE A 39 10.90 -8.37 17.13
N ALA A 40 9.91 -7.60 17.62
CA ALA A 40 10.09 -6.19 17.98
C ALA A 40 11.13 -5.98 19.09
N HIS A 41 11.42 -7.02 19.87
CA HIS A 41 12.44 -7.00 20.93
C HIS A 41 13.88 -7.13 20.42
N TYR A 42 14.10 -7.54 19.15
CA TYR A 42 15.43 -7.58 18.52
C TYR A 42 15.89 -6.20 18.00
N ARG A 43 15.41 -5.11 18.60
CA ARG A 43 15.66 -3.76 18.12
C ARG A 43 17.08 -3.31 18.47
N TRP A 44 18.00 -3.52 17.52
CA TRP A 44 19.23 -2.75 17.35
C TRP A 44 19.03 -1.78 16.18
#